data_AF-A0A937VLA4-F1
#
_entry.id   AF-A0A937VLA4-F1
#
_cell.length_a   1.000
_cell.length_b   1.000
_cell.length_c   1.000
_cell.angle_alpha   90.00
_cell.angle_beta   90.00
_cell.angle_gamma   90.00
#
_symmetry.space_group_name_H-M   'P 1'
#
loop_
_entity.id
_entity.type
_entity.pdbx_description
1 polymer ?
#
loop_
_entity_poly.entity_id
_entity_poly.type
_entity_poly.pdbx_seq_one_letter_code
_entity_poly.pdbx_strand_id
1 'polypeptide(L)'
;MQASDRMFGNAESDMASLMEQLETCYNERFLPLVVSKSYAEQLLRDCPEDLPVWKGSNGKIMLFLPPPPKVKDDPKAKPQRLGRVIKRLAECRRQDLYGKIALADEVLSTLLSVTDKVAVALHLTLQIKPDVPVMLINTSIEFPESLAYARQLAKDWGLDFHEVKPKVNFWELVEVQGIPAAGRGNTTFMHNLSEKAGVKLSNSCCRRMKETPARQFYRERGIEGVVTGLRVAESLMRKLNFADYGALRYSGTYNTLVSWPLYAWTDKDIADYVEMNNLPLNPLYGMGYQRVGCWACLQDMFHKDSRLFTLQRQHPQLYETVRKKFGKQMASLLNAWAEIDDLNFQEEHFDALYRPCSFWILEDSR
;
A
#
# COMPACT_ATOMS: atom_id res chain seq x y z
N MET A 1 -34.66 47.40 25.55
CA MET A 1 -34.76 46.70 24.25
C MET A 1 -33.69 45.63 24.23
N GLN A 2 -34.11 44.37 24.10
CA GLN A 2 -33.38 43.12 23.74
C GLN A 2 -31.99 42.86 24.38
N ALA A 3 -31.84 41.87 25.26
CA ALA A 3 -31.88 40.41 25.07
C ALA A 3 -30.44 39.89 25.25
N SER A 4 -30.23 39.45 26.48
CA SER A 4 -29.02 38.96 27.11
C SER A 4 -28.51 37.65 26.54
N ASP A 5 -27.18 37.58 26.50
CA ASP A 5 -26.35 36.38 26.57
C ASP A 5 -26.87 35.30 27.50
N ARG A 6 -26.85 34.06 27.00
CA ARG A 6 -26.45 32.83 27.71
C ARG A 6 -26.40 31.67 26.71
N MET A 7 -25.20 31.18 26.40
CA MET A 7 -24.72 29.92 27.00
C MET A 7 -23.30 29.58 26.53
N PHE A 8 -22.43 29.37 27.52
CA PHE A 8 -21.13 28.72 27.43
C PHE A 8 -21.27 27.23 27.14
N GLY A 9 -20.27 26.69 26.44
CA GLY A 9 -19.96 25.27 26.39
C GLY A 9 -18.50 25.07 25.98
N ASN A 10 -17.62 25.04 26.99
CA ASN A 10 -16.22 24.60 27.06
C ASN A 10 -15.46 24.33 25.74
N ALA A 11 -14.40 25.10 25.49
CA ALA A 11 -13.37 24.78 24.49
C ALA A 11 -11.94 24.79 25.07
N GLU A 12 -11.78 24.77 26.40
CA GLU A 12 -10.47 24.63 27.07
C GLU A 12 -10.02 23.16 27.20
N SER A 13 -10.91 22.20 26.92
CA SER A 13 -10.55 20.84 26.51
C SER A 13 -10.83 20.74 25.01
N ASP A 14 -9.87 20.66 24.09
CA ASP A 14 -8.70 19.81 24.21
C ASP A 14 -7.64 20.27 23.20
N MET A 15 -7.01 21.41 23.46
CA MET A 15 -5.85 21.84 22.67
C MET A 15 -4.73 20.78 22.72
N ALA A 16 -4.63 19.98 23.78
CA ALA A 16 -3.70 18.86 23.85
C ALA A 16 -4.06 17.74 22.85
N SER A 17 -5.33 17.33 22.72
CA SER A 17 -5.79 16.35 21.70
C SER A 17 -5.78 16.88 20.27
N LEU A 18 -6.00 18.18 20.07
CA LEU A 18 -5.79 18.79 18.76
C LEU A 18 -4.30 18.75 18.38
N MET A 19 -3.41 19.05 19.32
CA MET A 19 -1.96 18.97 19.09
C MET A 19 -1.49 17.52 18.89
N GLU A 20 -1.98 16.54 19.66
CA GLU A 20 -1.68 15.10 19.50
C GLU A 20 -2.23 14.51 18.19
N GLN A 21 -3.39 14.98 17.72
CA GLN A 21 -3.95 14.61 16.41
C GLN A 21 -3.17 15.24 15.25
N LEU A 22 -2.65 16.45 15.43
CA LEU A 22 -1.81 17.13 14.45
C LEU A 22 -0.42 16.49 14.39
N GLU A 23 0.14 16.09 15.52
CA GLU A 23 1.42 15.39 15.67
C GLU A 23 1.35 13.96 15.11
N THR A 24 0.24 13.25 15.32
CA THR A 24 -0.08 11.95 14.67
C THR A 24 -0.27 12.09 13.15
N CYS A 25 -0.82 13.20 12.66
CA CYS A 25 -0.95 13.45 11.22
C CYS A 25 0.36 13.88 10.56
N TYR A 26 1.20 14.60 11.31
CA TYR A 26 2.52 15.09 10.94
C TYR A 26 3.55 13.95 10.80
N ASN A 27 3.63 13.06 11.81
CA ASN A 27 4.62 11.98 11.87
C ASN A 27 4.46 10.92 10.79
N GLU A 28 3.32 10.89 10.12
CA GLU A 28 3.15 9.92 9.08
C GLU A 28 3.56 10.43 7.67
N ARG A 29 3.15 11.61 7.10
CA ARG A 29 3.14 11.84 5.61
C ARG A 29 4.26 12.67 4.89
N PHE A 30 5.31 12.05 4.31
CA PHE A 30 6.27 12.65 3.33
C PHE A 30 5.63 13.05 1.97
N LEU A 31 5.54 14.35 1.71
CA LEU A 31 5.30 14.99 0.40
C LEU A 31 6.21 16.24 0.28
N PRO A 32 6.84 16.52 -0.88
CA PRO A 32 7.42 17.83 -1.14
C PRO A 32 6.33 18.89 -1.32
N LEU A 33 6.29 19.88 -0.42
CA LEU A 33 5.49 21.11 -0.49
C LEU A 33 6.26 22.17 -1.27
N VAL A 34 5.62 22.77 -2.26
CA VAL A 34 6.25 23.80 -3.09
C VAL A 34 5.56 25.12 -2.79
N VAL A 35 6.35 26.06 -2.30
CA VAL A 35 5.87 27.37 -1.85
C VAL A 35 6.73 28.49 -2.42
N SER A 36 6.25 29.73 -2.32
CA SER A 36 7.06 30.90 -2.67
C SER A 36 8.22 31.05 -1.68
N LYS A 37 9.32 31.67 -2.13
CA LYS A 37 10.50 31.96 -1.29
C LYS A 37 10.15 32.67 0.02
N SER A 38 9.28 33.68 -0.02
CA SER A 38 8.88 34.44 1.17
C SER A 38 8.11 33.59 2.20
N TYR A 39 7.26 32.68 1.72
CA TYR A 39 6.49 31.77 2.57
C TYR A 39 7.36 30.63 3.12
N ALA A 40 8.31 30.12 2.32
CA ALA A 40 9.30 29.17 2.80
C ALA A 40 10.21 29.75 3.89
N GLU A 41 10.70 30.98 3.69
CA GLU A 41 11.51 31.68 4.69
C GLU A 41 10.72 31.98 5.98
N GLN A 42 9.39 32.10 5.90
CA GLN A 42 8.52 32.20 7.07
C GLN A 42 8.38 30.86 7.79
N LEU A 43 8.08 29.78 7.07
CA LEU A 43 7.97 28.42 7.62
C LEU A 43 9.26 27.94 8.30
N LEU A 44 10.42 28.25 7.72
CA LEU A 44 11.73 27.85 8.26
C LEU A 44 12.16 28.65 9.50
N ARG A 45 11.54 29.81 9.77
CA ARG A 45 11.78 30.57 11.02
C ARG A 45 11.05 29.96 12.21
N ASP A 46 9.95 29.25 11.95
CA ASP A 46 9.03 28.73 12.96
C ASP A 46 9.20 27.20 13.21
N CYS A 47 10.18 26.55 12.57
CA CYS A 47 10.47 25.11 12.68
C CYS A 47 11.85 24.85 13.32
N PRO A 48 12.03 23.87 14.24
CA PRO A 48 13.23 23.78 15.07
C PRO A 48 14.43 23.02 14.46
N GLU A 49 14.33 22.43 13.26
CA GLU A 49 15.44 21.65 12.65
C GLU A 49 15.62 21.90 11.15
N ASP A 50 16.84 21.59 10.66
CA ASP A 50 17.33 21.72 9.28
C ASP A 50 16.51 20.88 8.26
N LEU A 51 15.31 21.35 7.94
CA LEU A 51 14.49 20.81 6.85
C LEU A 51 15.27 20.88 5.53
N PRO A 52 15.29 19.80 4.71
CA PRO A 52 15.94 19.88 3.41
C PRO A 52 15.17 20.87 2.54
N VAL A 53 15.84 21.92 2.10
CA VAL A 53 15.24 22.98 1.29
C VAL A 53 15.88 22.95 -0.07
N TRP A 54 15.06 22.97 -1.10
CA TRP A 54 15.56 23.08 -2.45
C TRP A 54 15.01 24.29 -3.18
N LYS A 55 15.91 25.14 -3.64
CA LYS A 55 15.61 26.46 -4.17
C LYS A 55 15.70 26.42 -5.69
N GLY A 56 14.58 26.60 -6.36
CA GLY A 56 14.54 26.78 -7.82
C GLY A 56 14.99 28.17 -8.24
N SER A 57 15.42 28.32 -9.49
CA SER A 57 15.87 29.59 -10.08
C SER A 57 14.74 30.62 -10.25
N ASN A 58 13.48 30.19 -10.21
CA ASN A 58 12.28 31.02 -10.34
C ASN A 58 11.75 31.58 -8.99
N GLY A 59 12.51 31.44 -7.90
CA GLY A 59 12.10 31.93 -6.57
C GLY A 59 11.03 31.08 -5.88
N LYS A 60 10.73 29.88 -6.39
CA LYS A 60 9.98 28.84 -5.65
C LYS A 60 10.94 27.97 -4.86
N ILE A 61 10.45 27.49 -3.72
CA ILE A 61 11.20 26.64 -2.81
C ILE A 61 10.39 25.36 -2.58
N MET A 62 11.03 24.21 -2.81
CA MET A 62 10.53 22.92 -2.39
C MET A 62 10.97 22.67 -0.95
N LEU A 63 10.00 22.68 -0.05
CA LEU A 63 10.12 22.29 1.36
C LEU A 63 9.50 20.91 1.51
N PHE A 64 10.12 19.99 2.24
CA PHE A 64 9.47 18.72 2.55
C PHE A 64 8.58 18.91 3.79
N LEU A 65 7.27 19.14 3.58
CA LEU A 65 6.29 19.44 4.63
C LEU A 65 4.90 18.85 4.29
N PRO A 66 4.07 18.47 5.30
CA PRO A 66 2.83 17.72 5.10
C PRO A 66 1.75 18.50 4.33
N PRO A 67 0.86 17.81 3.59
CA PRO A 67 0.05 18.42 2.54
C PRO A 67 -1.26 19.11 3.03
N PRO A 68 -1.75 20.10 2.25
CA PRO A 68 -3.06 20.76 2.43
C PRO A 68 -4.25 19.85 2.06
N PRO A 69 -5.49 20.20 2.44
CA PRO A 69 -6.66 19.32 2.31
C PRO A 69 -6.99 18.98 0.86
N LYS A 70 -7.57 17.79 0.63
CA LYS A 70 -8.23 17.44 -0.65
C LYS A 70 -9.75 17.51 -0.55
N VAL A 71 -10.30 18.11 -1.60
CA VAL A 71 -11.72 18.26 -1.95
C VAL A 71 -12.41 16.89 -1.99
N LYS A 72 -13.55 16.79 -1.30
CA LYS A 72 -14.55 15.76 -1.54
C LYS A 72 -15.96 16.28 -1.31
N ASP A 73 -16.39 17.21 -2.15
CA ASP A 73 -17.81 17.42 -2.39
C ASP A 73 -18.23 16.60 -3.62
N ASP A 74 -18.50 15.31 -3.39
CA ASP A 74 -19.38 14.55 -4.30
C ASP A 74 -20.74 14.32 -3.61
N PRO A 75 -21.71 15.22 -3.84
CA PRO A 75 -23.08 15.09 -3.30
C PRO A 75 -23.89 13.96 -3.96
N LYS A 76 -23.34 13.17 -4.90
CA LYS A 76 -24.04 12.05 -5.56
C LYS A 76 -23.72 10.67 -4.98
N ALA A 77 -22.85 10.57 -3.97
CA ALA A 77 -22.60 9.31 -3.29
C ALA A 77 -23.83 8.85 -2.51
N LYS A 78 -24.51 7.79 -2.99
CA LYS A 78 -25.74 7.24 -2.38
C LYS A 78 -25.51 6.82 -0.90
N PRO A 79 -26.00 7.59 0.10
CA PRO A 79 -25.66 7.38 1.53
C PRO A 79 -26.15 6.05 2.12
N GLN A 80 -27.22 5.51 1.55
CA GLN A 80 -27.87 4.27 1.98
C GLN A 80 -27.00 3.01 1.75
N ARG A 81 -25.98 3.08 0.87
CA ARG A 81 -25.03 1.99 0.62
C ARG A 81 -23.95 1.94 1.70
N LEU A 82 -23.37 3.09 2.05
CA LEU A 82 -22.28 3.18 3.03
C LEU A 82 -22.77 2.88 4.46
N GLY A 83 -23.99 3.31 4.82
CA GLY A 83 -24.57 3.04 6.14
C GLY A 83 -24.77 1.54 6.43
N ARG A 84 -25.29 0.77 5.47
CA ARG A 84 -25.45 -0.70 5.60
C ARG A 84 -24.09 -1.42 5.71
N VAL A 85 -23.09 -0.92 5.01
CA VAL A 85 -21.72 -1.47 5.01
C VAL A 85 -21.03 -1.19 6.33
N ILE A 86 -21.13 0.05 6.84
CA ILE A 86 -20.57 0.42 8.15
C ILE A 86 -21.22 -0.43 9.24
N LYS A 87 -22.54 -0.65 9.19
CA LYS A 87 -23.24 -1.51 10.14
C LYS A 87 -22.72 -2.95 10.10
N ARG A 88 -22.66 -3.58 8.92
CA ARG A 88 -22.17 -4.95 8.75
C ARG A 88 -20.71 -5.11 9.18
N LEU A 89 -19.85 -4.15 8.83
CA LEU A 89 -18.45 -4.14 9.26
C LEU A 89 -18.30 -3.93 10.77
N ALA A 90 -19.14 -3.08 11.37
CA ALA A 90 -19.12 -2.87 12.82
C ALA A 90 -19.53 -4.14 13.57
N GLU A 91 -20.53 -4.86 13.09
CA GLU A 91 -20.95 -6.16 13.64
C GLU A 91 -19.81 -7.20 13.54
N CYS A 92 -19.18 -7.36 12.38
CA CYS A 92 -18.04 -8.28 12.22
C CYS A 92 -16.83 -7.88 13.08
N ARG A 93 -16.54 -6.59 13.23
CA ARG A 93 -15.40 -6.10 14.02
C ARG A 93 -15.57 -6.26 15.52
N ARG A 94 -16.82 -6.25 16.02
CA ARG A 94 -17.14 -6.45 17.44
C ARG A 94 -16.96 -7.89 17.91
N GLN A 95 -16.86 -8.85 16.98
CA GLN A 95 -16.57 -10.23 17.32
C GLN A 95 -15.15 -10.33 17.93
N ASP A 96 -14.99 -11.24 18.88
CA ASP A 96 -13.68 -11.64 19.37
C ASP A 96 -12.94 -12.47 18.30
N LEU A 97 -11.70 -12.85 18.60
CA LEU A 97 -10.87 -13.61 17.65
C LEU A 97 -11.52 -14.95 17.29
N TYR A 98 -12.16 -15.64 18.24
CA TYR A 98 -12.84 -16.91 18.00
C TYR A 98 -14.03 -16.76 17.04
N GLY A 99 -14.88 -15.74 17.23
CA GLY A 99 -15.97 -15.46 16.30
C GLY A 99 -15.47 -15.15 14.88
N LYS A 100 -14.36 -14.41 14.77
CA LYS A 100 -13.71 -14.12 13.49
C LYS A 100 -13.10 -15.35 12.81
N ILE A 101 -12.57 -16.31 13.60
CA ILE A 101 -12.12 -17.61 13.10
C ILE A 101 -13.31 -18.42 12.59
N ALA A 102 -14.39 -18.53 13.37
CA ALA A 102 -15.58 -19.27 12.95
C ALA A 102 -16.20 -18.72 11.64
N LEU A 103 -16.21 -17.39 11.49
CA LEU A 103 -16.65 -16.74 10.26
C LEU A 103 -15.71 -17.01 9.07
N ALA A 104 -14.40 -17.02 9.33
CA ALA A 104 -13.41 -17.38 8.31
C ALA A 104 -13.61 -18.84 7.87
N ASP A 105 -13.84 -19.76 8.80
CA ASP A 105 -14.08 -21.19 8.53
C ASP A 105 -15.33 -21.39 7.67
N GLU A 106 -16.43 -20.68 7.97
CA GLU A 106 -17.65 -20.68 7.16
C GLU A 106 -17.36 -20.29 5.70
N VAL A 107 -16.60 -19.20 5.51
CA VAL A 107 -16.22 -18.71 4.18
C VAL A 107 -15.26 -19.67 3.47
N LEU A 108 -14.32 -20.29 4.20
CA LEU A 108 -13.31 -21.21 3.66
C LEU A 108 -13.88 -22.54 3.16
N SER A 109 -15.00 -23.00 3.72
CA SER A 109 -15.67 -24.26 3.35
C SER A 109 -16.08 -24.37 1.86
N THR A 110 -15.97 -23.29 1.09
CA THR A 110 -16.48 -23.16 -0.28
C THR A 110 -15.41 -23.27 -1.38
N LEU A 111 -14.16 -23.65 -1.08
CA LEU A 111 -13.01 -23.34 -1.96
C LEU A 111 -12.01 -24.47 -2.22
N LEU A 112 -11.17 -24.26 -3.24
CA LEU A 112 -10.32 -25.29 -3.85
C LEU A 112 -8.81 -24.97 -3.92
N SER A 113 -8.36 -23.73 -3.65
CA SER A 113 -6.92 -23.36 -3.69
C SER A 113 -6.60 -22.11 -2.83
N VAL A 114 -5.33 -21.91 -2.45
CA VAL A 114 -4.84 -20.74 -1.71
C VAL A 114 -3.80 -19.95 -2.51
N THR A 115 -3.94 -18.63 -2.51
CA THR A 115 -3.00 -17.70 -3.14
C THR A 115 -2.70 -16.53 -2.20
N ASP A 116 -1.64 -16.60 -1.38
CA ASP A 116 -0.99 -15.40 -0.84
C ASP A 116 0.31 -15.69 -0.08
N LYS A 117 1.04 -14.63 0.24
CA LYS A 117 2.20 -14.61 1.17
C LYS A 117 1.79 -14.45 2.64
N VAL A 118 0.53 -14.72 2.98
CA VAL A 118 -0.04 -14.49 4.32
C VAL A 118 -0.17 -15.81 5.04
N ALA A 119 0.77 -16.08 5.96
CA ALA A 119 0.81 -17.32 6.75
C ALA A 119 -0.52 -17.63 7.43
N VAL A 120 -1.25 -16.61 7.90
CA VAL A 120 -2.52 -16.78 8.62
C VAL A 120 -3.62 -17.39 7.74
N ALA A 121 -3.85 -16.83 6.54
CA ALA A 121 -4.89 -17.33 5.64
C ALA A 121 -4.58 -18.75 5.18
N LEU A 122 -3.30 -19.03 4.92
CA LEU A 122 -2.83 -20.37 4.56
C LEU A 122 -3.02 -21.34 5.73
N HIS A 123 -2.57 -20.99 6.94
CA HIS A 123 -2.70 -21.82 8.13
C HIS A 123 -4.15 -22.19 8.42
N LEU A 124 -5.07 -21.21 8.41
CA LEU A 124 -6.51 -21.46 8.57
C LEU A 124 -7.06 -22.38 7.48
N THR A 125 -6.67 -22.16 6.22
CA THR A 125 -7.16 -23.01 5.13
C THR A 125 -6.69 -24.46 5.29
N LEU A 126 -5.44 -24.67 5.72
CA LEU A 126 -4.88 -26.01 5.92
C LEU A 126 -5.56 -26.78 7.06
N GLN A 127 -6.14 -26.09 8.04
CA GLN A 127 -6.95 -26.76 9.09
C GLN A 127 -8.23 -27.39 8.51
N ILE A 128 -8.76 -26.84 7.42
CA ILE A 128 -10.00 -27.30 6.78
C ILE A 128 -9.71 -28.23 5.60
N LYS A 129 -8.68 -27.89 4.81
CA LYS A 129 -8.30 -28.59 3.59
C LYS A 129 -6.77 -28.75 3.53
N PRO A 130 -6.20 -29.78 4.18
CA PRO A 130 -4.75 -29.99 4.26
C PRO A 130 -4.07 -30.23 2.90
N ASP A 131 -4.79 -30.79 1.93
CA ASP A 131 -4.32 -31.12 0.58
C ASP A 131 -4.55 -29.99 -0.44
N VAL A 132 -4.91 -28.78 0.02
CA VAL A 132 -5.19 -27.65 -0.85
C VAL A 132 -3.96 -27.24 -1.67
N PRO A 133 -4.07 -27.07 -3.01
CA PRO A 133 -2.98 -26.53 -3.81
C PRO A 133 -2.65 -25.08 -3.41
N VAL A 134 -1.37 -24.82 -3.15
CA VAL A 134 -0.85 -23.52 -2.72
C VAL A 134 -0.02 -22.90 -3.83
N MET A 135 -0.44 -21.74 -4.31
CA MET A 135 0.25 -21.06 -5.42
C MET A 135 0.98 -19.80 -4.95
N LEU A 136 2.28 -19.73 -5.26
CA LEU A 136 3.06 -18.50 -5.24
C LEU A 136 3.19 -17.94 -6.65
N ILE A 137 2.71 -16.71 -6.87
CA ILE A 137 2.99 -15.97 -8.10
C ILE A 137 4.36 -15.30 -7.97
N ASN A 138 5.38 -15.88 -8.61
CA ASN A 138 6.71 -15.29 -8.68
C ASN A 138 6.80 -14.34 -9.88
N THR A 139 6.70 -13.03 -9.63
CA THR A 139 6.80 -12.00 -10.67
C THR A 139 8.21 -11.75 -11.20
N SER A 140 9.22 -12.55 -10.86
CA SER A 140 10.66 -12.35 -11.14
C SER A 140 11.29 -11.11 -10.50
N ILE A 141 10.49 -10.25 -9.89
CA ILE A 141 10.89 -9.08 -9.11
C ILE A 141 10.34 -9.15 -7.68
N GLU A 142 10.18 -10.36 -7.14
CA GLU A 142 9.93 -10.58 -5.72
C GLU A 142 11.24 -10.45 -4.93
N PHE A 143 11.17 -10.05 -3.67
CA PHE A 143 12.33 -10.05 -2.79
C PHE A 143 12.88 -11.48 -2.63
N PRO A 144 14.21 -11.69 -2.68
CA PRO A 144 14.82 -13.00 -2.45
C PRO A 144 14.37 -13.64 -1.14
N GLU A 145 14.21 -12.86 -0.08
CA GLU A 145 13.76 -13.29 1.23
C GLU A 145 12.31 -13.77 1.21
N SER A 146 11.44 -13.13 0.42
CA SER A 146 10.07 -13.60 0.24
C SER A 146 10.01 -14.95 -0.47
N LEU A 147 10.87 -15.15 -1.47
CA LEU A 147 10.95 -16.42 -2.20
C LEU A 147 11.50 -17.53 -1.30
N ALA A 148 12.57 -17.23 -0.55
CA ALA A 148 13.16 -18.16 0.41
C ALA A 148 12.15 -18.54 1.51
N TYR A 149 11.48 -17.55 2.09
CA TYR A 149 10.42 -17.73 3.08
C TYR A 149 9.31 -18.64 2.55
N ALA A 150 8.75 -18.35 1.38
CA ALA A 150 7.64 -19.14 0.83
C ALA A 150 8.04 -20.59 0.52
N ARG A 151 9.26 -20.81 -0.02
CA ARG A 151 9.77 -22.14 -0.32
C ARG A 151 10.09 -22.94 0.95
N GLN A 152 10.65 -22.27 1.96
CA GLN A 152 10.95 -22.90 3.25
C GLN A 152 9.65 -23.28 3.95
N LEU A 153 8.67 -22.37 3.99
CA LEU A 153 7.33 -22.63 4.52
C LEU A 153 6.67 -23.82 3.82
N ALA A 154 6.75 -23.87 2.48
CA ALA A 154 6.21 -24.97 1.70
C ALA A 154 6.84 -26.33 2.06
N LYS A 155 8.15 -26.35 2.30
CA LYS A 155 8.88 -27.54 2.75
C LYS A 155 8.47 -27.94 4.16
N ASP A 156 8.49 -27.00 5.10
CA ASP A 156 8.25 -27.26 6.52
C ASP A 156 6.81 -27.72 6.78
N TRP A 157 5.85 -27.22 5.98
CA TRP A 157 4.44 -27.55 6.11
C TRP A 157 3.97 -28.64 5.14
N GLY A 158 4.87 -29.18 4.31
CA GLY A 158 4.54 -30.26 3.36
C GLY A 158 3.48 -29.89 2.33
N LEU A 159 3.49 -28.65 1.83
CA LEU A 159 2.45 -28.10 0.96
C LEU A 159 2.50 -28.68 -0.47
N ASP A 160 1.34 -28.83 -1.11
CA ASP A 160 1.24 -28.95 -2.58
C ASP A 160 1.53 -27.58 -3.22
N PHE A 161 2.83 -27.26 -3.31
CA PHE A 161 3.31 -25.92 -3.63
C PHE A 161 3.63 -25.74 -5.11
N HIS A 162 3.12 -24.65 -5.69
CA HIS A 162 3.33 -24.28 -7.08
C HIS A 162 3.84 -22.85 -7.22
N GLU A 163 5.10 -22.73 -7.65
CA GLU A 163 5.69 -21.44 -8.01
C GLU A 163 5.41 -21.12 -9.48
N VAL A 164 4.46 -20.21 -9.72
CA VAL A 164 4.03 -19.82 -11.07
C VAL A 164 4.75 -18.55 -11.50
N LYS A 165 5.40 -18.61 -12.66
CA LYS A 165 6.17 -17.50 -13.24
C LYS A 165 5.51 -16.96 -14.51
N PRO A 166 5.61 -15.65 -14.79
CA PRO A 166 5.19 -15.10 -16.06
C PRO A 166 6.14 -15.49 -17.19
N LYS A 167 5.63 -15.52 -18.42
CA LYS A 167 6.42 -15.75 -19.65
C LYS A 167 7.09 -14.48 -20.19
N VAL A 168 7.00 -13.36 -19.48
CA VAL A 168 7.53 -12.06 -19.91
C VAL A 168 8.49 -11.50 -18.88
N ASN A 169 9.49 -10.76 -19.34
CA ASN A 169 10.44 -10.07 -18.49
C ASN A 169 9.84 -8.73 -18.00
N PHE A 170 10.02 -8.40 -16.72
CA PHE A 170 9.54 -7.14 -16.17
C PHE A 170 10.15 -5.91 -16.87
N TRP A 171 11.45 -5.93 -17.14
CA TRP A 171 12.20 -4.79 -17.67
C TRP A 171 11.80 -4.48 -19.11
N GLU A 172 11.69 -5.51 -19.96
CA GLU A 172 11.18 -5.37 -21.32
C GLU A 172 9.72 -4.87 -21.32
N LEU A 173 8.92 -5.36 -20.37
CA LEU A 173 7.52 -4.99 -20.28
C LEU A 173 7.33 -3.50 -19.95
N VAL A 174 8.10 -2.96 -19.01
CA VAL A 174 7.99 -1.54 -18.62
C VAL A 174 8.56 -0.59 -19.67
N GLU A 175 9.56 -1.03 -20.44
CA GLU A 175 10.06 -0.28 -21.61
C GLU A 175 8.96 -0.13 -22.66
N VAL A 176 8.24 -1.21 -22.97
CA VAL A 176 7.19 -1.21 -23.99
C VAL A 176 5.89 -0.59 -23.49
N GLN A 177 5.45 -0.93 -22.27
CA GLN A 177 4.10 -0.62 -21.80
C GLN A 177 4.06 0.56 -20.81
N GLY A 178 5.19 0.95 -20.23
CA GLY A 178 5.28 2.02 -19.23
C GLY A 178 5.53 1.51 -17.81
N ILE A 179 6.04 2.40 -16.97
CA ILE A 179 6.41 2.08 -15.59
C ILE A 179 5.20 2.12 -14.64
N PRO A 180 5.17 1.29 -13.60
CA PRO A 180 4.07 1.26 -12.64
C PRO A 180 4.26 2.33 -11.57
N ALA A 181 3.99 3.59 -11.91
CA ALA A 181 3.91 4.68 -10.94
C ALA A 181 2.43 5.03 -10.66
N ALA A 182 2.06 5.05 -9.39
CA ALA A 182 0.71 5.26 -8.85
C ALA A 182 -0.28 4.08 -8.91
N GLY A 183 -1.30 4.16 -8.04
CA GLY A 183 -2.23 3.07 -7.74
C GLY A 183 -3.23 2.70 -8.83
N ARG A 184 -3.66 1.43 -8.81
CA ARG A 184 -4.75 0.92 -9.67
C ARG A 184 -6.04 1.72 -9.41
N GLY A 185 -6.64 2.26 -10.47
CA GLY A 185 -7.89 3.04 -10.39
C GLY A 185 -7.70 4.56 -10.50
N ASN A 186 -6.48 5.06 -10.49
CA ASN A 186 -6.17 6.48 -10.66
C ASN A 186 -5.91 6.85 -12.13
N THR A 187 -6.71 6.33 -13.07
CA THR A 187 -6.41 6.41 -14.52
C THR A 187 -6.27 7.84 -15.03
N THR A 188 -7.17 8.75 -14.62
CA THR A 188 -7.09 10.17 -15.02
C THR A 188 -5.85 10.85 -14.46
N PHE A 189 -5.52 10.60 -13.19
CA PHE A 189 -4.31 11.14 -12.57
C PHE A 189 -3.06 10.61 -13.28
N MET A 190 -2.99 9.31 -13.54
CA MET A 190 -1.87 8.71 -14.28
C MET A 190 -1.76 9.26 -15.70
N HIS A 191 -2.87 9.48 -16.40
CA HIS A 191 -2.87 10.06 -17.74
C HIS A 191 -2.29 11.48 -17.72
N ASN A 192 -2.83 12.35 -16.86
CA ASN A 192 -2.37 13.75 -16.77
C ASN A 192 -0.91 13.82 -16.32
N LEU A 193 -0.50 12.99 -15.35
CA LEU A 193 0.89 12.95 -14.89
C LEU A 193 1.82 12.40 -15.98
N SER A 194 1.39 11.37 -16.72
CA SER A 194 2.14 10.79 -17.83
C SER A 194 2.39 11.81 -18.94
N GLU A 195 1.36 12.58 -19.29
CA GLU A 195 1.43 13.66 -20.28
C GLU A 195 2.37 14.79 -19.82
N LYS A 196 2.18 15.30 -18.60
CA LYS A 196 3.03 16.37 -18.03
C LYS A 196 4.49 15.95 -17.89
N ALA A 197 4.76 14.72 -17.46
CA ALA A 197 6.11 14.22 -17.25
C ALA A 197 6.80 13.74 -18.54
N GLY A 198 6.05 13.54 -19.64
CA GLY A 198 6.55 12.83 -20.82
C GLY A 198 7.00 11.39 -20.50
N VAL A 199 6.44 10.79 -19.45
CA VAL A 199 6.80 9.44 -18.97
C VAL A 199 5.62 8.51 -19.18
N LYS A 200 5.83 7.41 -19.91
CA LYS A 200 4.78 6.41 -20.12
C LYS A 200 4.48 5.65 -18.81
N LEU A 201 3.24 5.78 -18.32
CA LEU A 201 2.78 5.10 -17.10
C LEU A 201 1.84 3.95 -17.41
N SER A 202 1.99 2.83 -16.70
CA SER A 202 1.10 1.68 -16.86
C SER A 202 1.09 0.73 -15.66
N ASN A 203 -0.11 0.28 -15.31
CA ASN A 203 -0.33 -0.80 -14.34
C ASN A 203 -0.35 -2.20 -15.01
N SER A 204 0.01 -2.30 -16.27
CA SER A 204 -0.02 -3.55 -17.06
C SER A 204 0.90 -4.65 -16.50
N CYS A 205 1.98 -4.29 -15.80
CA CYS A 205 2.87 -5.26 -15.17
C CYS A 205 2.11 -6.16 -14.20
N CYS A 206 1.14 -5.65 -13.46
CA CYS A 206 0.30 -6.45 -12.59
C CYS A 206 -0.52 -7.48 -13.39
N ARG A 207 -1.11 -7.06 -14.50
CA ARG A 207 -1.90 -7.93 -15.37
C ARG A 207 -1.04 -9.03 -16.00
N ARG A 208 0.15 -8.68 -16.50
CA ARG A 208 1.02 -9.57 -17.26
C ARG A 208 1.87 -10.48 -16.37
N MET A 209 2.33 -9.95 -15.23
CA MET A 209 3.23 -10.65 -14.31
C MET A 209 2.47 -11.45 -13.24
N LYS A 210 1.23 -11.05 -12.90
CA LYS A 210 0.45 -11.70 -11.83
C LYS A 210 -0.84 -12.33 -12.33
N GLU A 211 -1.73 -11.52 -12.90
CA GLU A 211 -3.11 -11.95 -13.16
C GLU A 211 -3.17 -12.98 -14.29
N THR A 212 -2.42 -12.76 -15.37
CA THR A 212 -2.35 -13.67 -16.53
C THR A 212 -1.78 -15.05 -16.16
N PRO A 213 -0.59 -15.17 -15.54
CA PRO A 213 -0.07 -16.48 -15.15
C PRO A 213 -0.96 -17.18 -14.11
N ALA A 214 -1.52 -16.46 -13.14
CA ALA A 214 -2.45 -17.05 -12.17
C ALA A 214 -3.69 -17.64 -12.86
N ARG A 215 -4.32 -16.88 -13.76
CA ARG A 215 -5.48 -17.35 -14.52
C ARG A 215 -5.16 -18.56 -15.41
N GLN A 216 -3.96 -18.61 -16.01
CA GLN A 216 -3.52 -19.76 -16.79
C GLN A 216 -3.41 -21.00 -15.90
N PHE A 217 -2.75 -20.86 -14.75
CA PHE A 217 -2.60 -21.93 -13.77
C PHE A 217 -3.97 -22.44 -13.27
N TYR A 218 -4.89 -21.54 -12.92
CA TYR A 218 -6.24 -21.95 -12.49
C TYR A 218 -6.95 -22.80 -13.53
N ARG A 219 -6.92 -22.35 -14.80
CA ARG A 219 -7.55 -23.08 -15.89
C ARG A 219 -6.89 -24.45 -16.13
N GLU A 220 -5.57 -24.51 -16.11
CA GLU A 220 -4.81 -25.75 -16.35
C GLU A 220 -5.00 -26.77 -15.24
N ARG A 221 -5.26 -26.32 -14.01
CA ARG A 221 -5.51 -27.18 -12.84
C ARG A 221 -6.98 -27.39 -12.51
N GLY A 222 -7.90 -26.81 -13.28
CA GLY A 222 -9.34 -26.90 -12.99
C GLY A 222 -9.74 -26.24 -11.66
N ILE A 223 -9.06 -25.17 -11.26
CA ILE A 223 -9.34 -24.44 -10.02
C ILE A 223 -10.52 -23.48 -10.24
N GLU A 224 -11.60 -23.67 -9.48
CA GLU A 224 -12.83 -22.87 -9.57
C GLU A 224 -12.96 -21.82 -8.46
N GLY A 225 -12.10 -21.89 -7.43
CA GLY A 225 -12.10 -20.97 -6.29
C GLY A 225 -10.74 -20.82 -5.62
N VAL A 226 -10.41 -19.57 -5.24
CA VAL A 226 -9.15 -19.23 -4.57
C VAL A 226 -9.36 -18.44 -3.28
N VAL A 227 -8.54 -18.73 -2.27
CA VAL A 227 -8.44 -18.00 -1.00
C VAL A 227 -7.29 -17.00 -1.08
N THR A 228 -7.52 -15.76 -0.64
CA THR A 228 -6.47 -14.73 -0.51
C THR A 228 -6.52 -14.10 0.89
N GLY A 229 -5.38 -13.61 1.38
CA GLY A 229 -5.27 -13.01 2.72
C GLY A 229 -5.75 -11.56 2.81
N LEU A 230 -6.61 -11.12 1.89
CA LEU A 230 -7.02 -9.73 1.77
C LEU A 230 -7.96 -9.29 2.90
N ARG A 231 -7.68 -8.11 3.47
CA ARG A 231 -8.42 -7.49 4.57
C ARG A 231 -8.92 -6.10 4.19
N VAL A 232 -10.09 -5.72 4.70
CA VAL A 232 -10.67 -4.38 4.44
C VAL A 232 -9.87 -3.26 5.10
N ALA A 233 -9.07 -3.58 6.13
CA ALA A 233 -8.22 -2.63 6.83
C ALA A 233 -7.08 -2.08 5.95
N GLU A 234 -6.69 -2.81 4.90
CA GLU A 234 -5.46 -2.51 4.16
C GLU A 234 -5.63 -1.42 3.08
N SER A 235 -6.85 -1.11 2.62
CA SER A 235 -7.12 0.04 1.74
C SER A 235 -8.60 0.41 1.62
N LEU A 236 -8.86 1.67 1.25
CA LEU A 236 -10.20 2.15 0.92
C LEU A 236 -10.86 1.31 -0.19
N MET A 237 -10.10 0.96 -1.24
CA MET A 237 -10.63 0.16 -2.34
C MET A 237 -11.04 -1.25 -1.89
N ARG A 238 -10.31 -1.87 -0.95
CA ARG A 238 -10.69 -3.18 -0.36
C ARG A 238 -11.99 -3.05 0.45
N LYS A 239 -12.16 -1.97 1.21
CA LYS A 239 -13.41 -1.67 1.92
C LYS A 239 -14.60 -1.51 0.97
N LEU A 240 -14.43 -0.78 -0.13
CA LEU A 240 -15.47 -0.61 -1.16
C LEU A 240 -15.78 -1.92 -1.90
N ASN A 241 -14.75 -2.70 -2.26
CA ASN A 241 -14.97 -3.99 -2.91
C ASN A 241 -15.71 -4.98 -2.00
N PHE A 242 -15.39 -5.00 -0.71
CA PHE A 242 -16.13 -5.82 0.25
C PHE A 242 -17.58 -5.38 0.39
N ALA A 243 -17.84 -4.07 0.37
CA ALA A 243 -19.19 -3.52 0.39
C ALA A 243 -20.07 -4.04 -0.76
N ASP A 244 -19.44 -4.26 -1.91
CA ASP A 244 -20.12 -4.58 -3.15
C ASP A 244 -20.31 -6.08 -3.35
N TYR A 245 -19.31 -6.85 -2.93
CA TYR A 245 -19.20 -8.26 -3.28
C TYR A 245 -19.11 -9.20 -2.08
N GLY A 246 -18.98 -8.68 -0.85
CA GLY A 246 -18.76 -9.50 0.34
C GLY A 246 -17.41 -10.20 0.37
N ALA A 247 -17.33 -11.26 1.18
CA ALA A 247 -16.11 -12.04 1.40
C ALA A 247 -15.86 -13.09 0.31
N LEU A 248 -16.88 -13.47 -0.46
CA LEU A 248 -16.79 -14.46 -1.54
C LEU A 248 -17.42 -13.88 -2.79
N ARG A 249 -16.68 -13.86 -3.90
CA ARG A 249 -17.17 -13.32 -5.17
C ARG A 249 -16.57 -14.00 -6.38
N TYR A 250 -17.26 -13.91 -7.51
CA TYR A 250 -16.64 -14.21 -8.80
C TYR A 250 -15.77 -13.04 -9.28
N SER A 251 -14.54 -13.32 -9.71
CA SER A 251 -13.64 -12.34 -10.31
C SER A 251 -13.53 -12.55 -11.81
N GLY A 252 -14.01 -11.59 -12.62
CA GLY A 252 -13.82 -11.63 -14.08
C GLY A 252 -12.35 -11.54 -14.51
N THR A 253 -11.50 -10.86 -13.72
CA THR A 253 -10.05 -10.77 -13.98
C THR A 253 -9.39 -12.15 -13.93
N TYR A 254 -9.68 -12.92 -12.90
CA TYR A 254 -9.11 -14.25 -12.68
C TYR A 254 -9.95 -15.39 -13.26
N ASN A 255 -11.21 -15.12 -13.63
CA ASN A 255 -12.20 -16.08 -14.11
C ASN A 255 -12.44 -17.24 -13.13
N THR A 256 -12.52 -16.93 -11.84
CA THR A 256 -12.65 -17.88 -10.72
C THR A 256 -13.37 -17.21 -9.54
N LEU A 257 -13.89 -18.00 -8.59
CA LEU A 257 -14.29 -17.48 -7.29
C LEU A 257 -13.07 -17.02 -6.50
N VAL A 258 -13.17 -15.90 -5.78
CA VAL A 258 -12.14 -15.32 -4.93
C VAL A 258 -12.76 -15.07 -3.56
N SER A 259 -12.06 -15.53 -2.54
CA SER A 259 -12.49 -15.46 -1.14
C SER A 259 -11.49 -14.75 -0.25
N TRP A 260 -12.02 -13.95 0.68
CA TRP A 260 -11.31 -13.11 1.64
C TRP A 260 -11.73 -13.51 3.07
N PRO A 261 -11.35 -14.70 3.57
CA PRO A 261 -11.79 -15.17 4.89
C PRO A 261 -11.33 -14.22 6.02
N LEU A 262 -10.21 -13.53 5.83
CA LEU A 262 -9.67 -12.55 6.77
C LEU A 262 -10.25 -11.14 6.61
N TYR A 263 -11.30 -10.93 5.81
CA TYR A 263 -11.72 -9.60 5.40
C TYR A 263 -11.94 -8.63 6.58
N ALA A 264 -12.50 -9.11 7.69
CA ALA A 264 -12.84 -8.32 8.88
C ALA A 264 -11.69 -8.17 9.88
N TRP A 265 -10.59 -8.90 9.70
CA TRP A 265 -9.49 -8.98 10.66
C TRP A 265 -8.68 -7.68 10.68
N THR A 266 -8.43 -7.20 11.88
CA THR A 266 -7.55 -6.07 12.18
C THR A 266 -6.09 -6.51 12.21
N ASP A 267 -5.16 -5.56 12.30
CA ASP A 267 -3.74 -5.89 12.47
C ASP A 267 -3.48 -6.60 13.80
N LYS A 268 -4.24 -6.25 14.85
CA LYS A 268 -4.21 -6.95 16.13
C LYS A 268 -4.67 -8.40 16.00
N ASP A 269 -5.78 -8.66 15.30
CA ASP A 269 -6.26 -10.04 15.11
C ASP A 269 -5.22 -10.91 14.38
N ILE A 270 -4.50 -10.33 13.41
CA ILE A 270 -3.40 -11.01 12.71
C ILE A 270 -2.22 -11.27 13.66
N ALA A 271 -1.80 -10.26 14.43
CA ALA A 271 -0.71 -10.41 15.39
C ALA A 271 -1.03 -11.46 16.47
N ASP A 272 -2.20 -11.38 17.08
CA ASP A 272 -2.69 -12.33 18.08
C ASP A 272 -2.68 -13.76 17.51
N TYR A 273 -3.20 -13.96 16.30
CA TYR A 273 -3.24 -15.29 15.69
C TYR A 273 -1.86 -15.84 15.34
N VAL A 274 -0.96 -14.99 14.86
CA VAL A 274 0.44 -15.36 14.57
C VAL A 274 1.14 -15.80 15.85
N GLU A 275 0.96 -15.06 16.95
CA GLU A 275 1.54 -15.39 18.26
C GLU A 275 0.94 -16.69 18.82
N MET A 276 -0.38 -16.80 18.86
CA MET A 276 -1.10 -17.98 19.38
C MET A 276 -0.71 -19.28 18.66
N ASN A 277 -0.40 -19.21 17.36
CA ASN A 277 -0.06 -20.37 16.55
C ASN A 277 1.44 -20.45 16.19
N ASN A 278 2.26 -19.58 16.76
CA ASN A 278 3.71 -19.48 16.49
C ASN A 278 4.04 -19.51 14.99
N LEU A 279 3.31 -18.71 14.19
CA LEU A 279 3.45 -18.73 12.73
C LEU A 279 4.72 -18.01 12.28
N PRO A 280 5.50 -18.58 11.35
CA PRO A 280 6.65 -17.91 10.79
C PRO A 280 6.19 -16.71 9.96
N LEU A 281 6.75 -15.53 10.24
CA LEU A 281 6.52 -14.32 9.46
C LEU A 281 7.56 -14.15 8.36
N ASN A 282 7.17 -13.47 7.29
CA ASN A 282 8.12 -13.06 6.27
C ASN A 282 9.18 -12.14 6.91
N PRO A 283 10.48 -12.44 6.79
CA PRO A 283 11.55 -11.70 7.48
C PRO A 283 11.61 -10.22 7.09
N LEU A 284 11.06 -9.84 5.93
CA LEU A 284 10.98 -8.44 5.50
C LEU A 284 10.19 -7.57 6.48
N TYR A 285 9.21 -8.13 7.21
CA TYR A 285 8.51 -7.39 8.26
C TYR A 285 9.47 -6.96 9.37
N GLY A 286 10.40 -7.84 9.79
CA GLY A 286 11.46 -7.52 10.75
C GLY A 286 12.51 -6.54 10.21
N MET A 287 12.60 -6.36 8.88
CA MET A 287 13.47 -5.38 8.24
C MET A 287 12.82 -3.99 8.09
N GLY A 288 11.56 -3.84 8.53
CA GLY A 288 10.81 -2.59 8.48
C GLY A 288 9.93 -2.42 7.25
N TYR A 289 9.68 -3.48 6.46
CA TYR A 289 8.68 -3.42 5.40
C TYR A 289 7.27 -3.60 5.97
N GLN A 290 6.41 -2.61 5.81
CA GLN A 290 5.00 -2.70 6.23
C GLN A 290 4.12 -3.45 5.20
N ARG A 291 4.50 -3.38 3.92
CA ARG A 291 3.82 -4.08 2.83
C ARG A 291 4.84 -4.73 1.90
N VAL A 292 4.76 -6.05 1.78
CA VAL A 292 5.66 -6.84 0.94
C VAL A 292 5.03 -7.07 -0.43
N GLY A 293 5.71 -6.62 -1.47
CA GLY A 293 5.32 -6.82 -2.87
C GLY A 293 6.53 -7.02 -3.77
N CYS A 294 6.38 -6.71 -5.05
CA CYS A 294 7.50 -6.71 -5.99
C CYS A 294 8.47 -5.59 -5.62
N TRP A 295 9.79 -5.79 -5.55
CA TRP A 295 10.73 -4.75 -5.08
C TRP A 295 10.88 -3.58 -6.06
N ALA A 296 10.68 -3.78 -7.37
CA ALA A 296 10.87 -2.77 -8.42
C ALA A 296 9.63 -1.93 -8.79
N CYS A 297 8.49 -2.11 -8.11
CA CYS A 297 7.28 -1.31 -8.34
C CYS A 297 7.41 0.14 -7.78
N LEU A 298 6.82 1.12 -8.47
CA LEU A 298 6.86 2.53 -8.07
C LEU A 298 5.47 3.04 -7.63
N GLN A 299 4.56 2.12 -7.32
CA GLN A 299 3.17 2.46 -7.00
C GLN A 299 3.05 3.40 -5.80
N ASP A 300 3.97 3.30 -4.84
CA ASP A 300 4.05 4.07 -3.62
C ASP A 300 5.19 5.11 -3.66
N MET A 301 5.75 5.44 -4.83
CA MET A 301 6.88 6.40 -4.90
C MET A 301 6.51 7.82 -4.41
N PHE A 302 5.23 8.19 -4.52
CA PHE A 302 4.68 9.46 -4.03
C PHE A 302 4.14 9.35 -2.60
N HIS A 303 4.29 8.19 -1.98
CA HIS A 303 3.79 7.96 -0.64
C HIS A 303 4.85 8.30 0.38
N LYS A 304 4.33 8.66 1.54
CA LYS A 304 5.09 8.98 2.72
C LYS A 304 6.03 7.92 3.25
N ASP A 305 5.46 6.73 3.23
CA ASP A 305 5.92 5.46 3.72
C ASP A 305 6.41 4.66 2.51
N SER A 306 6.91 5.37 1.48
CA SER A 306 7.39 4.74 0.27
C SER A 306 8.39 3.69 0.66
N ARG A 307 8.17 2.46 0.21
CA ARG A 307 9.14 1.39 0.45
C ARG A 307 10.52 1.69 -0.14
N LEU A 308 10.67 2.70 -1.00
CA LEU A 308 11.96 3.14 -1.51
C LEU A 308 12.92 3.55 -0.37
N PHE A 309 12.41 4.11 0.72
CA PHE A 309 13.20 4.39 1.93
C PHE A 309 13.77 3.09 2.54
N THR A 310 12.89 2.12 2.80
CA THR A 310 13.28 0.82 3.34
C THR A 310 14.17 0.05 2.36
N LEU A 311 13.92 0.16 1.06
CA LEU A 311 14.70 -0.47 0.00
C LEU A 311 16.12 0.09 -0.05
N GLN A 312 16.30 1.42 0.04
CA GLN A 312 17.63 2.02 0.09
C GLN A 312 18.40 1.56 1.33
N ARG A 313 17.74 1.49 2.49
CA ARG A 313 18.36 1.11 3.77
C ARG A 313 18.72 -0.38 3.84
N GLN A 314 17.77 -1.25 3.48
CA GLN A 314 17.89 -2.70 3.70
C GLN A 314 18.41 -3.44 2.46
N HIS A 315 18.23 -2.87 1.27
CA HIS A 315 18.56 -3.51 -0.02
C HIS A 315 19.20 -2.52 -0.99
N PRO A 316 20.34 -1.88 -0.65
CA PRO A 316 20.94 -0.80 -1.43
C PRO A 316 21.23 -1.19 -2.89
N GLN A 317 21.55 -2.47 -3.16
CA GLN A 317 21.76 -2.95 -4.53
C GLN A 317 20.47 -3.01 -5.37
N LEU A 318 19.34 -3.38 -4.76
CA LEU A 318 18.04 -3.36 -5.42
C LEU A 318 17.56 -1.93 -5.64
N TYR A 319 17.75 -1.05 -4.65
CA TYR A 319 17.49 0.37 -4.79
C TYR A 319 18.32 0.98 -5.93
N GLU A 320 19.62 0.69 -5.99
CA GLU A 320 20.50 1.19 -7.06
C GLU A 320 20.05 0.69 -8.44
N THR A 321 19.50 -0.53 -8.51
CA THR A 321 18.91 -1.04 -9.75
C THR A 321 17.68 -0.23 -10.16
N VAL A 322 16.78 0.07 -9.21
CA VAL A 322 15.61 0.93 -9.45
C VAL A 322 16.06 2.33 -9.89
N ARG A 323 17.03 2.93 -9.19
CA ARG A 323 17.59 4.25 -9.49
C ARG A 323 18.16 4.31 -10.90
N LYS A 324 19.04 3.37 -11.28
CA LYS A 324 19.60 3.30 -12.63
C LYS A 324 18.56 3.07 -13.73
N LYS A 325 17.53 2.27 -13.47
CA LYS A 325 16.54 1.89 -14.48
C LYS A 325 15.42 2.92 -14.64
N PHE A 326 15.01 3.56 -13.55
CA PHE A 326 13.84 4.45 -13.53
C PHE A 326 14.15 5.86 -13.06
N GLY A 327 15.38 6.19 -12.69
CA GLY A 327 15.73 7.46 -12.05
C GLY A 327 15.31 8.68 -12.86
N LYS A 328 15.65 8.73 -14.14
CA LYS A 328 15.21 9.81 -15.04
C LYS A 328 13.69 9.95 -15.09
N GLN A 329 12.98 8.84 -15.20
CA GLN A 329 11.51 8.83 -15.21
C GLN A 329 10.94 9.28 -13.86
N MET A 330 11.51 8.79 -12.76
CA MET A 330 11.11 9.19 -11.40
C MET A 330 11.31 10.69 -11.18
N ALA A 331 12.38 11.27 -11.71
CA ALA A 331 12.70 12.69 -11.54
C ALA A 331 11.70 13.53 -12.34
N SER A 332 11.45 13.15 -13.60
CA SER A 332 10.44 13.80 -14.43
C SER A 332 9.04 13.71 -13.81
N LEU A 333 8.68 12.54 -13.25
CA LEU A 333 7.41 12.35 -12.57
C LEU A 333 7.27 13.22 -11.33
N LEU A 334 8.33 13.36 -10.51
CA LEU A 334 8.29 14.21 -9.32
C LEU A 334 8.24 15.69 -9.69
N ASN A 335 8.99 16.14 -10.69
CA ASN A 335 8.93 17.51 -11.22
C ASN A 335 7.52 17.83 -11.75
N ALA A 336 6.97 16.95 -12.57
CA ALA A 336 5.64 17.11 -13.14
C ALA A 336 4.52 17.05 -12.09
N TRP A 337 4.67 16.18 -11.09
CA TRP A 337 3.73 16.07 -9.97
C TRP A 337 3.78 17.31 -9.07
N ALA A 338 4.96 17.90 -8.89
CA ALA A 338 5.17 19.13 -8.13
C ALA A 338 4.76 20.40 -8.91
N GLU A 339 4.54 20.30 -10.22
CA GLU A 339 4.19 21.41 -11.11
C GLU A 339 5.23 22.56 -11.13
N ILE A 340 6.53 22.23 -11.12
CA ILE A 340 7.60 23.23 -11.27
C ILE A 340 8.63 22.81 -12.31
N ASP A 341 8.74 23.63 -13.35
CA ASP A 341 9.57 23.39 -14.52
C ASP A 341 11.08 23.65 -14.28
N ASP A 342 11.44 24.40 -13.23
CA ASP A 342 12.80 24.95 -13.02
C ASP A 342 13.50 24.49 -11.73
N LEU A 343 13.03 23.42 -11.07
CA LEU A 343 13.72 23.02 -9.84
C LEU A 343 15.12 22.47 -10.12
N ASN A 344 15.41 21.91 -11.31
CA ASN A 344 16.64 21.20 -11.69
C ASN A 344 16.80 19.83 -11.00
N PHE A 345 15.71 19.05 -10.85
CA PHE A 345 15.70 17.83 -10.02
C PHE A 345 16.20 16.71 -10.87
N GLN A 346 17.32 16.12 -10.48
CA GLN A 346 17.97 15.09 -11.25
C GLN A 346 18.17 13.83 -10.40
N GLU A 347 18.57 12.76 -11.06
CA GLU A 347 18.73 11.43 -10.46
C GLU A 347 19.72 11.40 -9.29
N GLU A 348 20.72 12.28 -9.33
CA GLU A 348 21.75 12.41 -8.30
C GLU A 348 21.17 12.93 -6.97
N HIS A 349 20.00 13.55 -6.99
CA HIS A 349 19.34 14.08 -5.79
C HIS A 349 18.48 13.04 -5.06
N PHE A 350 18.23 11.86 -5.65
CA PHE A 350 17.37 10.85 -5.01
C PHE A 350 17.92 10.34 -3.69
N ASP A 351 19.24 10.24 -3.57
CA ASP A 351 19.84 9.71 -2.35
C ASP A 351 19.64 10.64 -1.15
N ALA A 352 19.47 11.95 -1.40
CA ALA A 352 19.05 12.90 -0.38
C ALA A 352 17.54 12.79 -0.09
N LEU A 353 16.72 12.54 -1.12
CA LEU A 353 15.27 12.39 -0.99
C LEU A 353 14.88 11.16 -0.17
N TYR A 354 15.55 10.03 -0.40
CA TYR A 354 15.24 8.75 0.22
C TYR A 354 16.16 8.38 1.39
N ARG A 355 17.03 9.32 1.82
CA ARG A 355 18.10 9.05 2.80
C ARG A 355 17.54 8.44 4.10
N PRO A 356 18.22 7.44 4.68
CA PRO A 356 17.77 6.83 5.94
C PRO A 356 17.72 7.80 7.12
N CYS A 357 18.49 8.90 7.11
CA CYS A 357 18.61 9.79 8.25
C CYS A 357 17.59 10.94 8.31
N SER A 358 16.90 11.24 7.21
CA SER A 358 15.74 12.15 7.21
C SER A 358 14.54 11.58 8.00
N PHE A 359 14.64 10.34 8.47
CA PHE A 359 13.66 9.68 9.35
C PHE A 359 13.97 9.78 10.86
N TRP A 360 15.20 10.12 11.30
CA TRP A 360 15.47 10.27 12.75
C TRP A 360 14.61 11.40 13.35
N ILE A 361 14.32 12.43 12.56
CA ILE A 361 13.40 13.53 12.89
C ILE A 361 11.94 13.03 13.10
N LEU A 362 11.59 11.87 12.55
CA LEU A 362 10.24 11.25 12.66
C LEU A 362 10.15 10.15 13.73
N GLU A 363 11.29 9.72 14.29
CA GLU A 363 11.34 8.69 15.34
C GLU A 363 11.61 9.27 16.74
N ASP A 364 12.27 10.43 16.85
CA ASP A 364 12.51 11.12 18.14
C ASP A 364 11.33 11.97 18.64
N SER A 365 10.20 11.98 17.91
CA SER A 365 8.95 12.66 18.28
C SER A 365 7.87 11.71 18.83
N ARG A 366 8.26 10.62 19.50
CA ARG A 366 7.35 9.72 20.25
C ARG A 366 7.49 9.85 21.75
#